data_AF-A0A974AUL9-F1
#
_entry.id   AF-A0A974AUL9-F1
#
_cell.length_a   1.000
_cell.length_b   1.000
_cell.length_c   1.000
_cell.angle_alpha   90.00
_cell.angle_beta   90.00
_cell.angle_gamma   90.00
#
_symmetry.space_group_name_H-M   'P 1'
#
loop_
_entity.id
_entity.type
_entity.pdbx_description
1 polymer ?
#
loop_
_entity_poly.entity_id
_entity_poly.type
_entity_poly.pdbx_seq_one_letter_code
_entity_poly.pdbx_strand_id
1 'polypeptide(L)'
;MSKRDYYEVLGVQRGASESDLKSAYRKLAMKYHPDRNPGDGECEHRFKEVNEAYEVLKDADKRAAYERFGHAAFEQGGGAGFGADFASTFADIFDDFFGMRGRARGSGRERGADLRYNMEISLEESYHGKVAPVRIPTSVTCEVCSGTGAKAGTKPKPCTTCGGHGKIRHAQGFFTLERTCPACHGRGQVIDDPCPACAGAGRVTRERTLSVNIPPGVEDGTRIRLASEGEAGVRGGPAGDLYIFLSITPHAFFQRDGADLHCRVPISMVTAALGGDFEVPTIDGSKTKVKVPDGTQSGRRFRLTSKGMPVLRSKQMGDMYVQVVVETPQSLTKRQRELLVEFEKLSSTATHPESAGFFGRVKEFFGNKASP
;
A
#
# COMPACT_ATOMS: atom_id res chain seq x y z
N MET A 1 -49.68 0.85 10.60
CA MET A 1 -50.11 0.46 9.24
C MET A 1 -48.95 -0.25 8.59
N SER A 2 -49.17 -1.41 7.98
CA SER A 2 -48.10 -2.16 7.29
C SER A 2 -47.56 -1.32 6.13
N LYS A 3 -46.22 -1.23 5.99
CA LYS A 3 -45.58 -0.59 4.84
C LYS A 3 -46.06 -1.26 3.54
N ARG A 4 -46.22 -0.45 2.48
CA ARG A 4 -46.65 -0.92 1.15
C ARG A 4 -45.53 -1.70 0.47
N ASP A 5 -45.90 -2.73 -0.26
CA ASP A 5 -44.97 -3.58 -0.99
C ASP A 5 -44.16 -2.77 -2.02
N TYR A 6 -42.84 -2.97 -2.09
CA TYR A 6 -41.96 -2.19 -2.97
C TYR A 6 -42.23 -2.39 -4.46
N TYR A 7 -42.72 -3.57 -4.88
CA TYR A 7 -43.15 -3.79 -6.26
C TYR A 7 -44.43 -3.02 -6.57
N GLU A 8 -45.35 -2.92 -5.60
CA GLU A 8 -46.56 -2.12 -5.73
C GLU A 8 -46.27 -0.61 -5.73
N VAL A 9 -45.30 -0.16 -4.92
CA VAL A 9 -44.86 1.24 -4.88
C VAL A 9 -44.27 1.66 -6.24
N LEU A 10 -43.46 0.80 -6.86
CA LEU A 10 -42.93 1.03 -8.20
C LEU A 10 -43.91 0.70 -9.34
N GLY A 11 -45.04 0.05 -9.03
CA GLY A 11 -46.06 -0.36 -10.01
C GLY A 11 -45.57 -1.42 -10.99
N VAL A 12 -44.68 -2.31 -10.55
CA VAL A 12 -44.09 -3.39 -11.35
C VAL A 12 -44.49 -4.76 -10.79
N GLN A 13 -44.38 -5.81 -11.61
CA GLN A 13 -44.60 -7.18 -11.15
C GLN A 13 -43.37 -7.73 -10.41
N ARG A 14 -43.62 -8.65 -9.47
CA ARG A 14 -42.55 -9.46 -8.86
C ARG A 14 -41.85 -10.26 -9.96
N GLY A 15 -40.53 -10.12 -10.08
CA GLY A 15 -39.76 -10.68 -11.20
C GLY A 15 -39.37 -9.67 -12.29
N ALA A 16 -39.75 -8.40 -12.18
CA ALA A 16 -39.34 -7.34 -13.10
C ALA A 16 -37.80 -7.29 -13.30
N SER A 17 -37.38 -7.04 -14.54
CA SER A 17 -35.97 -6.89 -14.88
C SER A 17 -35.40 -5.58 -14.32
N GLU A 18 -34.07 -5.48 -14.22
CA GLU A 18 -33.41 -4.22 -13.80
C GLU A 18 -33.79 -3.03 -14.71
N SER A 19 -33.95 -3.28 -16.02
CA SER A 19 -34.41 -2.26 -16.97
C SER A 19 -35.82 -1.79 -16.67
N ASP A 20 -36.73 -2.69 -16.29
CA ASP A 20 -38.12 -2.35 -15.96
C ASP A 20 -38.20 -1.55 -14.66
N LEU A 21 -37.42 -1.96 -13.65
CA LEU A 21 -37.31 -1.25 -12.37
C LEU A 21 -36.78 0.18 -12.57
N LYS A 22 -35.72 0.34 -13.36
CA LYS A 22 -35.13 1.64 -13.68
C LYS A 22 -36.08 2.54 -14.47
N SER A 23 -36.84 1.96 -15.40
CA SER A 23 -37.84 2.69 -16.18
C SER A 23 -39.00 3.17 -15.31
N ALA A 24 -39.55 2.28 -14.48
CA ALA A 24 -40.63 2.59 -13.55
C ALA A 24 -40.22 3.67 -12.52
N TYR A 25 -39.03 3.52 -11.94
CA TYR A 25 -38.46 4.51 -11.02
C TYR A 25 -38.34 5.88 -11.67
N ARG A 26 -37.75 5.99 -12.86
CA ARG A 26 -37.60 7.29 -13.54
C ARG A 26 -38.95 7.97 -13.80
N LYS A 27 -39.95 7.21 -14.21
CA LYS A 27 -41.30 7.72 -14.46
C LYS A 27 -41.96 8.26 -13.19
N LEU A 28 -41.83 7.55 -12.07
CA LEU A 28 -42.41 7.96 -10.79
C LEU A 28 -41.62 9.07 -10.10
N ALA A 29 -40.28 9.02 -10.17
CA ALA A 29 -39.40 10.06 -9.65
C ALA A 29 -39.62 11.40 -10.38
N MET A 30 -39.81 11.39 -11.70
CA MET A 30 -40.18 12.61 -12.45
C MET A 30 -41.59 13.12 -12.15
N LYS A 31 -42.52 12.23 -11.76
CA LYS A 31 -43.89 12.58 -11.43
C LYS A 31 -44.01 13.22 -10.04
N TYR A 32 -43.28 12.69 -9.06
CA TYR A 32 -43.32 13.12 -7.67
C TYR A 32 -42.12 14.00 -7.26
N HIS A 33 -41.32 14.48 -8.22
CA HIS A 33 -40.15 15.31 -7.92
C HIS A 33 -40.55 16.59 -7.17
N PRO A 34 -39.84 16.97 -6.09
CA PRO A 34 -40.13 18.20 -5.33
C PRO A 34 -40.16 19.46 -6.19
N ASP A 35 -39.24 19.59 -7.15
CA ASP A 35 -39.18 20.76 -8.05
C ASP A 35 -40.40 20.91 -8.98
N ARG A 36 -41.10 19.80 -9.30
CA ARG A 36 -42.32 19.84 -10.12
C ARG A 36 -43.59 19.93 -9.30
N ASN A 37 -43.52 19.63 -8.01
CA ASN A 37 -44.64 19.68 -7.07
C ASN A 37 -44.22 20.41 -5.77
N PRO A 38 -43.85 21.70 -5.86
CA PRO A 38 -43.36 22.45 -4.71
C PRO A 38 -44.47 22.64 -3.67
N GLY A 39 -44.21 22.26 -2.42
CA GLY A 39 -45.13 22.45 -1.29
C GLY A 39 -46.18 21.35 -1.10
N ASP A 40 -46.17 20.29 -1.92
CA ASP A 40 -47.06 19.14 -1.76
C ASP A 40 -46.39 18.04 -0.92
N GLY A 41 -46.77 17.96 0.36
CA GLY A 41 -46.24 16.97 1.30
C GLY A 41 -46.61 15.52 0.95
N GLU A 42 -47.68 15.29 0.18
CA GLU A 42 -48.03 13.94 -0.27
C GLU A 42 -47.08 13.48 -1.39
N CYS A 43 -46.73 14.37 -2.31
CA CYS A 43 -45.74 14.10 -3.35
C CYS A 43 -44.36 13.82 -2.73
N GLU A 44 -43.96 14.57 -1.71
CA GLU A 44 -42.70 14.33 -1.00
C GLU A 44 -42.67 12.95 -0.32
N HIS A 45 -43.77 12.54 0.33
CA HIS A 45 -43.89 11.23 0.95
C HIS A 45 -43.79 10.10 -0.10
N ARG A 46 -44.53 10.23 -1.21
CA ARG A 46 -44.47 9.25 -2.31
C ARG A 46 -43.10 9.20 -2.98
N PHE A 47 -42.41 10.33 -3.10
CA PHE A 47 -41.05 10.37 -3.64
C PHE A 47 -40.06 9.61 -2.74
N LYS A 48 -40.17 9.77 -1.42
CA LYS A 48 -39.37 9.01 -0.44
C LYS A 48 -39.64 7.51 -0.52
N GLU A 49 -40.91 7.10 -0.59
CA GLU A 49 -41.28 5.67 -0.75
C GLU A 49 -40.74 5.08 -2.06
N VAL A 50 -40.84 5.80 -3.18
CA VAL A 50 -40.34 5.35 -4.49
C VAL A 50 -38.81 5.21 -4.50
N ASN A 51 -38.09 6.10 -3.82
CA ASN A 51 -36.64 6.01 -3.66
C ASN A 51 -36.24 4.79 -2.81
N GLU A 52 -36.90 4.58 -1.66
CA GLU A 52 -36.64 3.41 -0.79
C GLU A 52 -36.89 2.10 -1.55
N ALA A 53 -38.00 2.01 -2.27
CA ALA A 53 -38.35 0.84 -3.08
C ALA A 53 -37.30 0.54 -4.17
N TYR A 54 -36.85 1.57 -4.90
CA TYR A 54 -35.85 1.38 -5.95
C TYR A 54 -34.47 1.04 -5.42
N GLU A 55 -34.04 1.64 -4.31
CA GLU A 55 -32.74 1.34 -3.68
C GLU A 55 -32.64 -0.11 -3.21
N VAL A 56 -33.74 -0.67 -2.71
CA VAL A 56 -33.80 -2.08 -2.28
C VAL A 56 -33.91 -3.02 -3.48
N LEU A 57 -34.73 -2.69 -4.48
CA LEU A 57 -35.00 -3.59 -5.61
C LEU A 57 -33.93 -3.58 -6.72
N LYS A 58 -33.11 -2.52 -6.82
CA LYS A 58 -32.03 -2.43 -7.81
C LYS A 58 -30.81 -3.29 -7.48
N ASP A 59 -30.64 -3.64 -6.20
CA ASP A 59 -29.50 -4.40 -5.70
C ASP A 59 -29.94 -5.86 -5.52
N ALA A 60 -29.23 -6.78 -6.16
CA ALA A 60 -29.63 -8.19 -6.21
C ALA A 60 -29.69 -8.84 -4.82
N ASP A 61 -28.81 -8.46 -3.91
CA ASP A 61 -28.73 -9.03 -2.57
C ASP A 61 -29.83 -8.45 -1.67
N LYS A 62 -30.05 -7.13 -1.73
CA LYS A 62 -31.15 -6.48 -1.00
C LYS A 62 -32.52 -6.92 -1.49
N ARG A 63 -32.68 -7.10 -2.81
CA ARG A 63 -33.90 -7.64 -3.41
C ARG A 63 -34.17 -9.06 -2.93
N ALA A 64 -33.16 -9.93 -2.92
CA ALA A 64 -33.30 -11.30 -2.43
C ALA A 64 -33.67 -11.34 -0.92
N ALA A 65 -33.12 -10.44 -0.11
CA ALA A 65 -33.49 -10.30 1.30
C ALA A 65 -34.95 -9.84 1.47
N TYR A 66 -35.37 -8.83 0.69
CA TYR A 66 -36.76 -8.35 0.69
C TYR A 66 -37.75 -9.42 0.24
N GLU A 67 -37.43 -10.18 -0.82
CA GLU A 67 -38.29 -11.26 -1.31
C GLU A 67 -38.46 -12.39 -0.29
N ARG A 68 -37.48 -12.63 0.60
CA ARG A 68 -37.51 -13.69 1.63
C ARG A 68 -38.16 -13.26 2.94
N PHE A 69 -37.94 -12.02 3.38
CA PHE A 69 -38.31 -11.57 4.72
C PHE A 69 -39.23 -10.33 4.74
N GLY A 70 -39.58 -9.77 3.57
CA GLY A 70 -40.38 -8.56 3.46
C GLY A 70 -39.71 -7.33 4.08
N HIS A 71 -40.51 -6.36 4.53
CA HIS A 71 -39.99 -5.13 5.16
C HIS A 71 -39.23 -5.39 6.49
N ALA A 72 -39.47 -6.53 7.14
CA ALA A 72 -38.79 -6.92 8.38
C ALA A 72 -37.27 -7.14 8.18
N ALA A 73 -36.81 -7.37 6.94
CA ALA A 73 -35.39 -7.44 6.60
C ALA A 73 -34.61 -6.15 6.94
N PHE A 74 -35.32 -5.02 7.07
CA PHE A 74 -34.73 -3.69 7.22
C PHE A 74 -35.23 -2.94 8.47
N GLU A 75 -36.06 -3.56 9.31
CA GLU A 75 -36.64 -2.92 10.51
C GLU A 75 -35.78 -3.07 11.78
N GLN A 76 -34.78 -3.95 11.79
CA GLN A 76 -33.94 -4.18 12.99
C GLN A 76 -32.65 -3.35 12.97
N GLY A 77 -32.79 -2.03 12.85
CA GLY A 77 -31.67 -1.07 12.90
C GLY A 77 -32.16 0.33 13.28
N GLY A 78 -32.49 0.53 14.56
CA GLY A 78 -32.96 1.81 15.07
C GLY A 78 -31.83 2.86 15.17
N GLY A 79 -31.94 3.94 14.39
CA GLY A 79 -31.62 5.29 14.82
C GLY A 79 -30.22 5.87 14.53
N ALA A 80 -30.22 6.86 13.62
CA ALA A 80 -29.27 7.97 13.45
C ALA A 80 -27.95 7.74 12.67
N GLY A 81 -27.83 8.41 11.52
CA GLY A 81 -26.55 8.80 10.91
C GLY A 81 -26.36 8.37 9.45
N PHE A 82 -26.60 9.30 8.51
CA PHE A 82 -26.16 9.18 7.11
C PHE A 82 -24.62 9.07 7.03
N GLY A 83 -24.11 8.03 6.38
CA GLY A 83 -22.69 7.91 6.05
C GLY A 83 -22.36 6.59 5.34
N ALA A 84 -21.44 6.63 4.38
CA ALA A 84 -21.05 5.54 3.47
C ALA A 84 -20.40 4.29 4.13
N ASP A 85 -20.59 4.11 5.44
CA ASP A 85 -20.06 3.01 6.26
C ASP A 85 -21.07 1.88 6.55
N PHE A 86 -22.32 2.00 6.09
CA PHE A 86 -23.30 0.92 6.25
C PHE A 86 -23.04 -0.26 5.29
N ALA A 87 -22.47 0.00 4.10
CA ALA A 87 -22.21 -1.06 3.12
C ALA A 87 -21.06 -1.99 3.52
N SER A 88 -20.02 -1.46 4.17
CA SER A 88 -18.90 -2.25 4.71
C SER A 88 -19.32 -3.03 5.96
N THR A 89 -20.05 -2.38 6.87
CA THR A 89 -20.44 -2.99 8.15
C THR A 89 -21.56 -4.03 7.98
N PHE A 90 -22.48 -3.86 7.01
CA PHE A 90 -23.51 -4.86 6.72
C PHE A 90 -22.98 -5.99 5.83
N ALA A 91 -22.01 -5.74 4.95
CA ALA A 91 -21.32 -6.81 4.23
C ALA A 91 -20.59 -7.73 5.21
N ASP A 92 -19.84 -7.20 6.18
CA ASP A 92 -19.09 -8.03 7.14
C ASP A 92 -20.01 -8.82 8.09
N ILE A 93 -21.16 -8.26 8.50
CA ILE A 93 -22.10 -8.94 9.41
C ILE A 93 -23.00 -9.95 8.67
N PHE A 94 -23.38 -9.66 7.41
CA PHE A 94 -24.15 -10.60 6.59
C PHE A 94 -23.25 -11.72 6.03
N ASP A 95 -21.95 -11.46 5.78
CA ASP A 95 -20.97 -12.49 5.42
C ASP A 95 -20.65 -13.41 6.62
N ASP A 96 -20.65 -12.88 7.86
CA ASP A 96 -20.46 -13.69 9.08
C ASP A 96 -21.73 -14.50 9.46
N PHE A 97 -22.93 -14.03 9.09
CA PHE A 97 -24.20 -14.73 9.38
C PHE A 97 -24.65 -15.69 8.26
N PHE A 98 -24.47 -15.35 6.97
CA PHE A 98 -24.83 -16.20 5.82
C PHE A 98 -23.65 -17.00 5.25
N GLY A 99 -22.40 -16.64 5.51
CA GLY A 99 -21.20 -17.46 5.19
C GLY A 99 -21.03 -18.68 6.10
N MET A 100 -21.77 -18.75 7.21
CA MET A 100 -21.66 -19.80 8.24
C MET A 100 -22.55 -21.03 7.99
N ARG A 101 -22.99 -21.29 6.76
CA ARG A 101 -23.66 -22.57 6.42
C ARG A 101 -22.85 -23.49 5.49
N GLY A 102 -21.58 -23.15 5.25
CA GLY A 102 -20.76 -23.92 4.29
C GLY A 102 -19.27 -24.10 4.57
N ARG A 103 -18.62 -23.43 5.55
CA ARG A 103 -17.16 -23.57 5.68
C ARG A 103 -16.51 -23.40 7.05
N ALA A 104 -17.22 -23.61 8.15
CA ALA A 104 -16.57 -23.81 9.46
C ALA A 104 -16.40 -25.31 9.78
N ARG A 105 -15.82 -26.08 8.84
CA ARG A 105 -15.08 -27.28 9.23
C ARG A 105 -13.84 -26.75 9.93
N GLY A 106 -13.96 -26.45 11.22
CA GLY A 106 -12.84 -26.16 12.12
C GLY A 106 -11.96 -27.40 12.25
N SER A 107 -11.36 -27.81 11.13
CA SER A 107 -10.18 -28.61 11.11
C SER A 107 -9.15 -27.77 11.84
N GLY A 108 -8.52 -28.32 12.86
CA GLY A 108 -7.44 -27.63 13.56
C GLY A 108 -6.25 -27.18 12.68
N ARG A 109 -6.30 -27.41 11.38
CA ARG A 109 -5.29 -27.04 10.42
C ARG A 109 -5.38 -25.53 10.17
N GLU A 110 -4.56 -24.79 10.90
CA GLU A 110 -4.40 -23.34 10.71
C GLU A 110 -3.17 -23.07 9.85
N ARG A 111 -3.31 -22.13 8.90
CA ARG A 111 -2.17 -21.63 8.14
C ARG A 111 -1.20 -20.93 9.09
N GLY A 112 0.09 -21.09 8.84
CA GLY A 112 1.12 -20.38 9.58
C GLY A 112 1.06 -18.87 9.36
N ALA A 113 1.55 -18.10 10.33
CA ALA A 113 1.60 -16.66 10.22
C ALA A 113 2.59 -16.21 9.14
N ASP A 114 2.26 -15.12 8.47
CA ASP A 114 3.20 -14.46 7.55
C ASP A 114 4.29 -13.74 8.35
N LEU A 115 5.50 -13.72 7.80
CA LEU A 115 6.65 -13.05 8.38
C LEU A 115 6.96 -11.76 7.62
N ARG A 116 7.46 -10.78 8.37
CA ARG A 116 7.94 -9.51 7.82
C ARG A 116 9.42 -9.37 8.12
N TYR A 117 10.20 -9.09 7.09
CA TYR A 117 11.62 -8.79 7.22
C TYR A 117 11.90 -7.45 6.54
N ASN A 118 12.54 -6.51 7.24
CA ASN A 118 12.99 -5.26 6.63
C ASN A 118 14.45 -5.45 6.23
N MET A 119 14.77 -5.20 4.96
CA MET A 119 16.12 -5.32 4.43
C MET A 119 16.56 -3.97 3.88
N GLU A 120 17.68 -3.49 4.38
CA GLU A 120 18.31 -2.29 3.87
C GLU A 120 19.31 -2.64 2.75
N ILE A 121 19.25 -1.89 1.66
CA ILE A 121 20.16 -2.03 0.51
C ILE A 121 20.73 -0.67 0.11
N SER A 122 21.92 -0.67 -0.47
CA SER A 122 22.49 0.56 -1.02
C SER A 122 21.89 0.92 -2.38
N LEU A 123 22.10 2.16 -2.82
CA LEU A 123 21.65 2.59 -4.15
C LEU A 123 22.36 1.80 -5.27
N GLU A 124 23.65 1.49 -5.09
CA GLU A 124 24.45 0.67 -6.01
C GLU A 124 23.94 -0.78 -6.07
N GLU A 125 23.57 -1.35 -4.93
CA GLU A 125 22.95 -2.68 -4.87
C GLU A 125 21.60 -2.69 -5.57
N SER A 126 20.83 -1.60 -5.46
CA SER A 126 19.59 -1.44 -6.22
C SER A 126 19.84 -1.27 -7.73
N TYR A 127 21.00 -0.76 -8.14
CA TYR A 127 21.38 -0.59 -9.55
C TYR A 127 21.81 -1.91 -10.18
N HIS A 128 22.72 -2.66 -9.53
CA HIS A 128 23.23 -3.93 -10.04
C HIS A 128 22.30 -5.12 -9.79
N GLY A 129 21.42 -5.01 -8.81
CA GLY A 129 20.75 -6.16 -8.20
C GLY A 129 21.67 -6.86 -7.20
N LYS A 130 21.08 -7.62 -6.28
CA LYS A 130 21.82 -8.28 -5.19
C LYS A 130 21.17 -9.60 -4.84
N VAL A 131 22.00 -10.62 -4.63
CA VAL A 131 21.56 -11.88 -4.00
C VAL A 131 22.01 -11.83 -2.55
N ALA A 132 21.07 -11.71 -1.62
CA ALA A 132 21.34 -11.54 -0.20
C ALA A 132 20.81 -12.72 0.62
N PRO A 133 21.61 -13.28 1.56
CA PRO A 133 21.12 -14.25 2.52
C PRO A 133 20.33 -13.54 3.64
N VAL A 134 19.11 -14.01 3.89
CA VAL A 134 18.25 -13.57 5.00
C VAL A 134 18.22 -14.65 6.06
N ARG A 135 18.65 -14.31 7.27
CA ARG A 135 18.58 -15.20 8.44
C ARG A 135 17.39 -14.82 9.29
N ILE A 136 16.46 -15.76 9.47
CA ILE A 136 15.26 -15.56 10.28
C ILE A 136 15.00 -16.77 11.16
N PRO A 137 14.70 -16.56 12.46
CA PRO A 137 14.13 -17.60 13.30
C PRO A 137 12.69 -17.83 12.87
N THR A 138 12.36 -19.07 12.53
CA THR A 138 11.01 -19.45 12.05
C THR A 138 10.58 -20.75 12.70
N SER A 139 9.29 -20.91 12.98
CA SER A 139 8.76 -22.24 13.32
C SER A 139 8.72 -23.07 12.04
N VAL A 140 9.41 -24.20 12.05
CA VAL A 140 9.33 -25.20 10.99
C VAL A 140 8.50 -26.38 11.45
N THR A 141 7.86 -27.07 10.50
CA THR A 141 7.18 -28.33 10.78
C THR A 141 8.16 -29.31 11.40
N CYS A 142 7.78 -29.93 12.52
CA CYS A 142 8.64 -30.90 13.18
C CYS A 142 8.82 -32.13 12.26
N GLU A 143 10.05 -32.37 11.80
CA GLU A 143 10.38 -33.49 10.90
C GLU A 143 10.02 -34.85 11.51
N VAL A 144 10.29 -35.04 12.81
CA VAL A 144 10.07 -36.31 13.52
C VAL A 144 8.61 -36.75 13.53
N CYS A 145 7.67 -35.83 13.67
CA CYS A 145 6.23 -36.12 13.71
C CYS A 145 5.48 -35.63 12.46
N SER A 146 6.17 -35.05 11.49
CA SER A 146 5.59 -34.44 10.28
C SER A 146 4.40 -33.50 10.58
N GLY A 147 4.48 -32.73 11.67
CA GLY A 147 3.42 -31.78 12.05
C GLY A 147 2.26 -32.33 12.86
N THR A 148 2.24 -33.64 13.15
CA THR A 148 1.14 -34.29 13.91
C THR A 148 1.20 -34.04 15.41
N GLY A 149 2.39 -33.72 15.94
CA GLY A 149 2.64 -33.58 17.38
C GLY A 149 2.70 -34.90 18.15
N ALA A 150 2.37 -36.04 17.54
CA ALA A 150 2.45 -37.35 18.17
C ALA A 150 3.82 -38.01 17.92
N LYS A 151 4.22 -38.93 18.79
CA LYS A 151 5.43 -39.75 18.61
C LYS A 151 5.34 -40.55 17.30
N ALA A 152 6.46 -40.75 16.61
CA ALA A 152 6.50 -41.50 15.36
C ALA A 152 5.87 -42.90 15.55
N GLY A 153 4.97 -43.28 14.64
CA GLY A 153 4.19 -44.54 14.72
C GLY A 153 2.89 -44.45 15.51
N THR A 154 2.68 -43.39 16.31
CA THR A 154 1.41 -43.11 17.00
C THR A 154 0.62 -42.03 16.26
N LYS A 155 -0.70 -41.98 16.47
CA LYS A 155 -1.58 -40.98 15.85
C LYS A 155 -2.43 -40.29 16.91
N PRO A 156 -2.68 -38.98 16.77
CA PRO A 156 -3.65 -38.29 17.62
C PRO A 156 -5.03 -38.91 17.48
N LYS A 157 -5.71 -39.14 18.60
CA LYS A 157 -7.09 -39.65 18.62
C LYS A 157 -8.08 -38.47 18.64
N PRO A 158 -9.25 -38.59 18.00
CA PRO A 158 -10.28 -37.56 18.12
C PRO A 158 -10.69 -37.40 19.59
N CYS A 159 -10.81 -36.17 20.06
CA CYS A 159 -11.22 -35.90 21.43
C CYS A 159 -12.67 -36.34 21.64
N THR A 160 -12.90 -37.27 22.57
CA THR A 160 -14.22 -37.84 22.86
C THR A 160 -15.16 -36.81 23.49
N THR A 161 -14.64 -35.88 24.29
CA THR A 161 -15.41 -34.83 24.99
C THR A 161 -16.06 -33.82 24.05
N CYS A 162 -15.39 -33.48 22.95
CA CYS A 162 -15.93 -32.55 21.95
C CYS A 162 -16.16 -33.21 20.58
N GLY A 163 -16.09 -34.53 20.46
CA GLY A 163 -16.26 -35.26 19.19
C GLY A 163 -15.33 -34.79 18.06
N GLY A 164 -14.13 -34.29 18.37
CA GLY A 164 -13.23 -33.72 17.35
C GLY A 164 -13.35 -32.21 17.10
N HIS A 165 -14.34 -31.53 17.67
CA HIS A 165 -14.66 -30.13 17.34
C HIS A 165 -13.81 -29.07 18.04
N GLY A 166 -13.00 -29.44 19.03
CA GLY A 166 -12.16 -28.52 19.83
C GLY A 166 -12.94 -27.60 20.78
N LYS A 167 -14.26 -27.51 20.63
CA LYS A 167 -15.16 -26.66 21.41
C LYS A 167 -16.37 -27.45 21.89
N ILE A 168 -16.90 -27.08 23.04
CA ILE A 168 -18.13 -27.63 23.62
C ILE A 168 -19.16 -26.51 23.69
N ARG A 169 -20.40 -26.83 23.31
CA ARG A 169 -21.53 -25.89 23.36
C ARG A 169 -22.39 -26.23 24.56
N HIS A 170 -22.59 -25.25 25.44
CA HIS A 170 -23.56 -25.34 26.52
C HIS A 170 -24.79 -24.51 26.13
N ALA A 171 -25.92 -25.18 25.94
CA ALA A 171 -27.20 -24.53 25.70
C ALA A 171 -27.96 -24.43 27.03
N GLN A 172 -28.30 -23.21 27.45
CA GLN A 172 -29.22 -22.97 28.56
C GLN A 172 -30.31 -22.01 28.08
N GLY A 173 -31.53 -22.52 27.92
CA GLY A 173 -32.64 -21.77 27.34
C GLY A 173 -32.34 -21.34 25.90
N PHE A 174 -32.51 -20.05 25.61
CA PHE A 174 -32.28 -19.45 24.28
C PHE A 174 -30.82 -18.98 24.07
N PHE A 175 -29.93 -19.15 25.04
CA PHE A 175 -28.52 -18.81 24.91
C PHE A 175 -27.65 -20.06 24.72
N THR A 176 -26.86 -20.07 23.65
CA THR A 176 -25.80 -21.07 23.42
C THR A 176 -24.44 -20.43 23.66
N LEU A 177 -23.74 -20.86 24.72
CA LEU A 177 -22.37 -20.43 25.00
C LEU A 177 -21.39 -21.48 24.49
N GLU A 178 -20.50 -21.08 23.59
CA GLU A 178 -19.42 -21.91 23.10
C GLU A 178 -18.17 -21.70 23.97
N ARG A 179 -17.58 -22.78 24.48
CA ARG A 179 -16.34 -22.76 25.26
C ARG A 179 -15.33 -23.71 24.64
N THR A 180 -14.04 -23.39 24.77
CA THR A 180 -12.95 -24.29 24.39
C THR A 180 -13.05 -25.59 25.17
N CYS A 181 -12.93 -26.74 24.49
CA CYS A 181 -13.00 -28.04 25.13
C CYS A 181 -11.84 -28.20 26.14
N PRO A 182 -12.10 -28.47 27.43
CA PRO A 182 -11.06 -28.58 28.44
C PRO A 182 -10.18 -29.82 28.25
N ALA A 183 -10.72 -30.89 27.64
CA ALA A 183 -9.99 -32.15 27.45
C ALA A 183 -8.95 -32.12 26.32
N CYS A 184 -9.13 -31.25 25.32
CA CYS A 184 -8.15 -31.10 24.22
C CYS A 184 -7.63 -29.67 24.07
N HIS A 185 -8.02 -28.75 24.95
CA HIS A 185 -7.64 -27.33 24.90
C HIS A 185 -7.82 -26.70 23.51
N GLY A 186 -8.93 -26.98 22.82
CA GLY A 186 -9.17 -26.45 21.47
C GLY A 186 -8.58 -27.28 20.33
N ARG A 187 -7.78 -28.31 20.63
CA ARG A 187 -7.09 -29.08 19.59
C ARG A 187 -8.01 -29.96 18.76
N GLY A 188 -9.14 -30.41 19.32
CA GLY A 188 -10.03 -31.41 18.73
C GLY A 188 -9.47 -32.83 18.74
N GLN A 189 -8.20 -33.00 19.09
CA GLN A 189 -7.52 -34.28 19.20
C GLN A 189 -6.77 -34.36 20.52
N VAL A 190 -6.65 -35.59 21.04
CA VAL A 190 -5.85 -35.91 22.22
C VAL A 190 -4.61 -36.67 21.73
N ILE A 191 -3.44 -36.25 22.22
CA ILE A 191 -2.16 -36.87 21.91
C ILE A 191 -1.74 -37.62 23.17
N ASP A 192 -1.88 -38.95 23.14
CA ASP A 192 -1.49 -39.81 24.27
C ASP A 192 0.04 -39.83 24.42
N ASP A 193 0.75 -39.97 23.29
CA ASP A 193 2.20 -40.01 23.21
C ASP A 193 2.74 -38.75 22.50
N PRO A 194 3.09 -37.68 23.22
CA PRO A 194 3.63 -36.46 22.61
C PRO A 194 4.98 -36.73 21.95
N CYS A 195 5.22 -36.07 20.81
CA CYS A 195 6.50 -36.13 20.13
C CYS A 195 7.60 -35.50 21.03
N PRO A 196 8.71 -36.21 21.30
CA PRO A 196 9.76 -35.70 22.19
C PRO A 196 10.48 -34.48 21.61
N ALA A 197 10.57 -34.35 20.29
CA ALA A 197 11.28 -33.25 19.63
C ALA A 197 10.52 -31.91 19.66
N CYS A 198 9.19 -31.94 19.75
CA CYS A 198 8.36 -30.72 19.75
C CYS A 198 7.40 -30.63 20.95
N ALA A 199 7.52 -31.55 21.91
CA ALA A 199 6.65 -31.65 23.09
C ALA A 199 5.14 -31.58 22.76
N GLY A 200 4.71 -32.17 21.63
CA GLY A 200 3.32 -32.16 21.20
C GLY A 200 2.84 -30.91 20.45
N ALA A 201 3.73 -29.96 20.13
CA ALA A 201 3.38 -28.74 19.39
C ALA A 201 3.26 -28.94 17.87
N GLY A 202 3.92 -29.97 17.32
CA GLY A 202 3.96 -30.24 15.87
C GLY A 202 4.92 -29.34 15.07
N ARG A 203 5.52 -28.33 15.70
CA ARG A 203 6.49 -27.42 15.09
C ARG A 203 7.64 -27.14 16.06
N VAL A 204 8.78 -26.73 15.52
CA VAL A 204 9.99 -26.37 16.28
C VAL A 204 10.59 -25.09 15.70
N THR A 205 11.10 -24.21 16.55
CA THR A 205 11.80 -23.00 16.10
C THR A 205 13.19 -23.38 15.58
N ARG A 206 13.52 -22.98 14.36
CA ARG A 206 14.86 -23.11 13.78
C ARG A 206 15.26 -21.82 13.08
N GLU A 207 16.55 -21.51 13.11
CA GLU A 207 17.11 -20.48 12.23
C GLU A 207 17.19 -21.02 10.80
N ARG A 208 16.59 -20.28 9.85
CA ARG A 208 16.70 -20.58 8.42
C ARG A 208 17.47 -19.46 7.75
N THR A 209 18.34 -19.84 6.82
CA THR A 209 18.99 -18.90 5.89
C THR A 209 18.36 -19.06 4.52
N LEU A 210 17.67 -18.02 4.05
CA LEU A 210 17.02 -17.99 2.74
C LEU A 210 17.81 -17.08 1.80
N SER A 211 17.96 -17.47 0.54
CA SER A 211 18.59 -16.61 -0.47
C SER A 211 17.52 -15.81 -1.19
N VAL A 212 17.66 -14.49 -1.18
CA VAL A 212 16.69 -13.57 -1.78
C VAL A 212 17.36 -12.87 -2.96
N ASN A 213 16.74 -12.97 -4.12
CA ASN A 213 17.19 -12.25 -5.31
C ASN A 213 16.46 -10.91 -5.41
N ILE A 214 17.23 -9.83 -5.33
CA ILE A 214 16.77 -8.45 -5.46
C ILE A 214 17.05 -8.01 -6.89
N PRO A 215 16.01 -7.79 -7.71
CA PRO A 215 16.22 -7.41 -9.10
C PRO A 215 16.83 -6.00 -9.21
N PRO A 216 17.57 -5.72 -10.29
CA PRO A 216 18.04 -4.37 -10.56
C PRO A 216 16.85 -3.43 -10.81
N GLY A 217 16.96 -2.20 -10.32
CA GLY A 217 15.97 -1.14 -10.49
C GLY A 217 14.88 -1.08 -9.43
N VAL A 218 14.95 -1.93 -8.38
CA VAL A 218 13.98 -1.90 -7.27
C VAL A 218 13.90 -0.52 -6.62
N GLU A 219 12.69 -0.07 -6.32
CA GLU A 219 12.44 1.20 -5.64
C GLU A 219 12.38 1.03 -4.12
N ASP A 220 12.52 2.15 -3.40
CA ASP A 220 12.30 2.19 -1.96
C ASP A 220 10.86 1.73 -1.62
N GLY A 221 10.71 0.93 -0.56
CA GLY A 221 9.42 0.36 -0.18
C GLY A 221 8.97 -0.83 -1.02
N THR A 222 9.76 -1.31 -1.98
CA THR A 222 9.45 -2.51 -2.77
C THR A 222 9.26 -3.72 -1.86
N ARG A 223 8.19 -4.50 -2.10
CA ARG A 223 7.85 -5.72 -1.36
C ARG A 223 8.15 -6.96 -2.18
N ILE A 224 9.04 -7.82 -1.68
CA ILE A 224 9.32 -9.15 -2.25
C ILE A 224 8.60 -10.22 -1.42
N ARG A 225 7.85 -11.10 -2.08
CA ARG A 225 7.14 -12.22 -1.44
C ARG A 225 7.86 -13.53 -1.72
N LEU A 226 8.23 -14.25 -0.67
CA LEU A 226 8.65 -15.64 -0.72
C LEU A 226 7.52 -16.53 -0.21
N ALA A 227 6.88 -17.25 -1.13
CA ALA A 227 5.72 -18.07 -0.82
C ALA A 227 6.09 -19.30 0.02
N SER A 228 5.27 -19.63 1.02
CA SER A 228 5.49 -20.76 1.94
C SER A 228 6.77 -20.70 2.79
N GLU A 229 7.41 -19.53 2.86
CA GLU A 229 8.63 -19.29 3.64
C GLU A 229 8.39 -18.57 4.97
N GLY A 230 7.12 -18.40 5.36
CA GLY A 230 6.71 -17.89 6.66
C GLY A 230 6.72 -18.95 7.77
N GLU A 231 5.92 -18.74 8.81
CA GLU A 231 5.79 -19.70 9.90
C GLU A 231 5.12 -21.00 9.43
N ALA A 232 5.51 -22.14 10.01
CA ALA A 232 4.82 -23.41 9.78
C ALA A 232 3.39 -23.37 10.32
N GLY A 233 2.46 -23.90 9.53
CA GLY A 233 1.07 -24.07 9.93
C GLY A 233 0.90 -25.08 11.06
N VAL A 234 -0.18 -24.93 11.81
CA VAL A 234 -0.49 -25.77 12.96
C VAL A 234 -1.25 -27.01 12.49
N ARG A 235 -0.99 -28.17 13.10
CA ARG A 235 -1.69 -29.45 12.82
C ARG A 235 -1.62 -29.87 11.34
N GLY A 236 -0.55 -29.50 10.62
CA GLY A 236 -0.39 -29.79 9.20
C GLY A 236 -1.14 -28.81 8.28
N GLY A 237 -1.46 -27.60 8.76
CA GLY A 237 -1.83 -26.48 7.90
C GLY A 237 -0.64 -26.00 7.04
N PRO A 238 -0.89 -25.28 5.93
CA PRO A 238 0.16 -24.75 5.08
C PRO A 238 1.00 -23.68 5.81
N ALA A 239 2.22 -23.46 5.35
CA ALA A 239 3.06 -22.37 5.87
C ALA A 239 2.52 -20.99 5.49
N GLY A 240 2.90 -20.00 6.28
CA GLY A 240 2.78 -18.59 5.94
C GLY A 240 3.73 -18.19 4.81
N ASP A 241 3.71 -16.93 4.43
CA ASP A 241 4.64 -16.34 3.47
C ASP A 241 5.62 -15.40 4.17
N LEU A 242 6.80 -15.21 3.58
CA LEU A 242 7.75 -14.19 4.03
C LEU A 242 7.68 -12.98 3.10
N TYR A 243 7.47 -11.82 3.69
CA TYR A 243 7.48 -10.53 3.01
C TYR A 243 8.71 -9.73 3.38
N ILE A 244 9.51 -9.42 2.38
CA ILE A 244 10.71 -8.61 2.52
C ILE A 244 10.39 -7.21 2.04
N PHE A 245 10.54 -6.23 2.93
CA PHE A 245 10.38 -4.82 2.64
C PHE A 245 11.77 -4.24 2.45
N LEU A 246 12.03 -3.76 1.24
CA LEU A 246 13.29 -3.11 0.90
C LEU A 246 13.26 -1.65 1.31
N SER A 247 14.34 -1.19 1.93
CA SER A 247 14.63 0.23 2.14
C SER A 247 15.98 0.59 1.53
N ILE A 248 16.04 1.68 0.77
CA ILE A 248 17.29 2.13 0.14
C ILE A 248 17.96 3.16 1.05
N THR A 249 19.22 2.89 1.43
CA THR A 249 20.01 3.85 2.21
C THR A 249 20.24 5.13 1.40
N PRO A 250 20.05 6.33 1.98
CA PRO A 250 20.38 7.59 1.32
C PRO A 250 21.85 7.62 0.85
N HIS A 251 22.07 7.95 -0.41
CA HIS A 251 23.41 8.00 -1.00
C HIS A 251 24.02 9.40 -0.87
N ALA A 252 25.33 9.49 -0.67
CA ALA A 252 26.04 10.75 -0.41
C ALA A 252 26.05 11.71 -1.61
N PHE A 253 26.12 11.17 -2.84
CA PHE A 253 26.26 11.96 -4.07
C PHE A 253 25.01 11.98 -4.95
N PHE A 254 24.15 10.97 -4.81
CA PHE A 254 23.06 10.71 -5.74
C PHE A 254 21.74 10.75 -5.00
N GLN A 255 20.80 11.49 -5.56
CA GLN A 255 19.41 11.48 -5.15
C GLN A 255 18.61 10.82 -6.27
N ARG A 256 17.89 9.75 -5.95
CA ARG A 256 17.04 9.05 -6.92
C ARG A 256 15.65 9.68 -6.96
N ASP A 257 15.14 9.92 -8.16
CA ASP A 257 13.76 10.28 -8.43
C ASP A 257 13.21 9.37 -9.55
N GLY A 258 12.42 8.36 -9.18
CA GLY A 258 11.99 7.30 -10.10
C GLY A 258 13.18 6.55 -10.72
N ALA A 259 13.32 6.64 -12.04
CA ALA A 259 14.45 6.08 -12.78
C ALA A 259 15.64 7.04 -12.91
N ASP A 260 15.44 8.33 -12.61
CA ASP A 260 16.44 9.35 -12.82
C ASP A 260 17.30 9.56 -11.58
N LEU A 261 18.56 9.94 -11.79
CA LEU A 261 19.52 10.26 -10.74
C LEU A 261 19.89 11.74 -10.79
N HIS A 262 19.95 12.37 -9.63
CA HIS A 262 20.35 13.75 -9.49
C HIS A 262 21.62 13.83 -8.65
N CYS A 263 22.62 14.57 -9.11
CA CYS A 263 23.80 14.88 -8.33
C CYS A 263 24.14 16.37 -8.41
N ARG A 264 24.79 16.87 -7.36
CA ARG A 264 25.31 18.23 -7.32
C ARG A 264 26.82 18.20 -7.41
N VAL A 265 27.37 18.93 -8.37
CA VAL A 265 28.81 18.94 -8.61
C VAL A 265 29.33 20.38 -8.49
N PRO A 266 30.25 20.64 -7.54
CA PRO A 266 30.92 21.92 -7.48
C PRO A 266 31.89 22.07 -8.66
N ILE A 267 31.85 23.21 -9.33
CA ILE A 267 32.80 23.56 -10.39
C ILE A 267 33.46 24.91 -10.07
N SER A 268 34.71 25.08 -10.49
CA SER A 268 35.42 26.34 -10.24
C SER A 268 34.76 27.50 -10.99
N MET A 269 34.79 28.69 -10.39
CA MET A 269 34.35 29.93 -11.06
C MET A 269 35.04 30.14 -12.42
N VAL A 270 36.31 29.75 -12.55
CA VAL A 270 37.08 29.89 -13.80
C VAL A 270 36.51 28.97 -14.89
N THR A 271 36.24 27.70 -14.56
CA THR A 271 35.62 26.74 -15.50
C THR A 271 34.21 27.17 -15.89
N ALA A 272 33.44 27.73 -14.96
CA ALA A 272 32.10 28.24 -15.24
C ALA A 272 32.14 29.46 -16.18
N ALA A 273 33.10 30.36 -15.98
CA ALA A 273 33.25 31.57 -16.79
C ALA A 273 33.82 31.31 -18.18
N LEU A 274 34.93 30.58 -18.27
CA LEU A 274 35.68 30.35 -19.51
C LEU A 274 35.23 29.10 -20.28
N GLY A 275 34.38 28.28 -19.69
CA GLY A 275 34.05 26.95 -20.19
C GLY A 275 35.17 25.94 -19.91
N GLY A 276 34.87 24.68 -20.21
CA GLY A 276 35.81 23.58 -20.01
C GLY A 276 35.09 22.25 -19.85
N ASP A 277 35.67 21.38 -19.03
CA ASP A 277 35.13 20.06 -18.75
C ASP A 277 35.42 19.62 -17.32
N PHE A 278 34.58 18.74 -16.81
CA PHE A 278 34.76 18.07 -15.52
C PHE A 278 34.28 16.63 -15.61
N GLU A 279 34.76 15.78 -14.70
CA GLU A 279 34.34 14.38 -14.60
C GLU A 279 33.34 14.21 -13.47
N VAL A 280 32.31 13.41 -13.73
CA VAL A 280 31.27 13.06 -12.74
C VAL A 280 31.23 11.55 -12.59
N PRO A 281 31.21 11.03 -11.34
CA PRO A 281 30.98 9.61 -11.12
C PRO A 281 29.56 9.24 -11.55
N THR A 282 29.40 8.03 -12.08
CA THR A 282 28.10 7.43 -12.35
C THR A 282 27.86 6.25 -11.41
N ILE A 283 26.60 5.85 -11.24
CA ILE A 283 26.21 4.80 -10.29
C ILE A 283 26.82 3.42 -10.60
N ASP A 284 27.24 3.20 -11.84
CA ASP A 284 27.96 1.99 -12.30
C ASP A 284 29.44 1.97 -11.90
N GLY A 285 29.94 2.99 -11.19
CA GLY A 285 31.34 3.14 -10.80
C GLY A 285 32.25 3.72 -11.88
N SER A 286 31.72 4.03 -13.07
CA SER A 286 32.49 4.72 -14.11
C SER A 286 32.49 6.23 -13.92
N LYS A 287 33.29 6.94 -14.73
CA LYS A 287 33.31 8.41 -14.78
C LYS A 287 32.90 8.87 -16.15
N THR A 288 32.06 9.90 -16.21
CA THR A 288 31.63 10.52 -17.47
C THR A 288 32.09 11.98 -17.50
N LYS A 289 32.71 12.36 -18.62
CA LYS A 289 33.15 13.73 -18.88
C LYS A 289 31.97 14.60 -19.32
N VAL A 290 31.77 15.73 -18.65
CA VAL A 290 30.69 16.70 -18.92
C VAL A 290 31.31 17.99 -19.42
N LYS A 291 30.85 18.48 -20.58
CA LYS A 291 31.31 19.74 -21.17
C LYS A 291 30.52 20.92 -20.59
N VAL A 292 31.24 21.91 -20.09
CA VAL A 292 30.70 23.16 -19.53
C VAL A 292 30.84 24.26 -20.57
N PRO A 293 29.72 24.83 -21.06
CA PRO A 293 29.75 26.04 -21.88
C PRO A 293 30.29 27.24 -21.09
N ASP A 294 30.83 28.21 -21.81
CA ASP A 294 31.20 29.51 -21.26
C ASP A 294 29.98 30.23 -20.66
N GLY A 295 30.21 31.01 -19.60
CA GLY A 295 29.16 31.72 -18.89
C GLY A 295 28.13 30.83 -18.17
N THR A 296 28.47 29.58 -17.87
CA THR A 296 27.57 28.66 -17.14
C THR A 296 27.26 29.20 -15.75
N GLN A 297 25.98 29.37 -15.45
CA GLN A 297 25.51 29.84 -14.13
C GLN A 297 25.30 28.69 -13.14
N SER A 298 25.39 29.01 -11.85
CA SER A 298 25.08 28.08 -10.76
C SER A 298 23.63 27.60 -10.86
N GLY A 299 23.41 26.32 -10.58
CA GLY A 299 22.10 25.68 -10.69
C GLY A 299 21.74 25.18 -12.09
N ARG A 300 22.53 25.47 -13.12
CA ARG A 300 22.36 24.88 -14.46
C ARG A 300 22.42 23.35 -14.35
N ARG A 301 21.54 22.65 -15.09
CA ARG A 301 21.48 21.19 -15.12
C ARG A 301 21.95 20.65 -16.46
N PHE A 302 22.82 19.66 -16.43
CA PHE A 302 23.26 18.88 -17.59
C PHE A 302 22.66 17.49 -17.51
N ARG A 303 22.03 17.04 -18.59
CA ARG A 303 21.44 15.69 -18.70
C ARG A 303 22.43 14.74 -19.35
N LEU A 304 22.73 13.64 -18.69
CA LEU A 304 23.48 12.51 -19.25
C LEU A 304 22.50 11.37 -19.52
N THR A 305 22.28 11.11 -20.80
CA THR A 305 21.30 10.13 -21.26
C THR A 305 21.72 8.71 -20.88
N SER A 306 20.77 7.91 -20.38
CA SER A 306 20.96 6.50 -20.01
C SER A 306 22.01 6.27 -18.92
N LYS A 307 22.22 7.26 -18.05
CA LYS A 307 23.16 7.19 -16.91
C LYS A 307 22.46 7.17 -15.54
N GLY A 308 21.14 7.00 -15.52
CA GLY A 308 20.31 6.85 -14.33
C GLY A 308 20.14 5.40 -13.87
N MET A 309 19.03 5.10 -13.19
CA MET A 309 18.69 3.77 -12.69
C MET A 309 18.04 2.89 -13.78
N PRO A 310 18.23 1.57 -13.73
CA PRO A 310 17.47 0.65 -14.56
C PRO A 310 16.00 0.65 -14.16
N VAL A 311 15.11 0.59 -15.15
CA VAL A 311 13.67 0.49 -14.93
C VAL A 311 13.31 -0.98 -14.68
N LEU A 312 12.59 -1.24 -13.57
CA LEU A 312 12.20 -2.59 -13.19
C LEU A 312 11.43 -3.30 -14.33
N ARG A 313 11.86 -4.51 -14.69
CA ARG A 313 11.28 -5.32 -15.78
C ARG A 313 11.32 -4.68 -17.17
N SER A 314 12.16 -3.68 -17.39
CA SER A 314 12.41 -3.06 -18.70
C SER A 314 13.90 -3.10 -19.03
N LYS A 315 14.24 -2.94 -20.31
CA LYS A 315 15.61 -2.72 -20.76
C LYS A 315 16.01 -1.24 -20.74
N GLN A 316 15.07 -0.36 -20.43
CA GLN A 316 15.30 1.08 -20.37
C GLN A 316 16.07 1.46 -19.11
N MET A 317 16.88 2.50 -19.24
CA MET A 317 17.52 3.18 -18.12
C MET A 317 17.03 4.61 -18.07
N GLY A 318 16.93 5.16 -16.87
CA GLY A 318 16.72 6.59 -16.68
C GLY A 318 17.98 7.39 -16.97
N ASP A 319 17.90 8.68 -16.71
CA ASP A 319 18.96 9.64 -16.98
C ASP A 319 19.61 10.15 -15.70
N MET A 320 20.79 10.74 -15.85
CA MET A 320 21.44 11.45 -14.75
C MET A 320 21.45 12.95 -15.01
N TYR A 321 20.97 13.73 -14.05
CA TYR A 321 20.97 15.18 -14.05
C TYR A 321 22.04 15.71 -13.11
N VAL A 322 23.04 16.34 -13.70
CA VAL A 322 24.14 16.98 -12.98
C VAL A 322 23.79 18.45 -12.80
N GLN A 323 23.49 18.87 -11.57
CA GLN A 323 23.32 20.28 -11.22
C GLN A 323 24.68 20.85 -10.83
N VAL A 324 25.17 21.84 -11.58
CA VAL A 324 26.43 22.50 -11.24
C VAL A 324 26.23 23.54 -10.13
N VAL A 325 27.19 23.61 -9.22
CA VAL A 325 27.27 24.66 -8.21
C VAL A 325 28.58 25.41 -8.44
N VAL A 326 28.51 26.69 -8.78
CA VAL A 326 29.73 27.48 -9.00
C VAL A 326 30.34 27.81 -7.64
N GLU A 327 31.57 27.34 -7.41
CA GLU A 327 32.31 27.59 -6.19
C GLU A 327 33.11 28.89 -6.30
N THR A 328 32.85 29.82 -5.39
CA THR A 328 33.63 31.04 -5.24
C THR A 328 34.95 30.72 -4.54
N PRO A 329 36.11 31.10 -5.12
CA PRO A 329 37.41 30.73 -4.57
C PRO A 329 37.66 31.35 -3.19
N GLN A 330 38.20 30.55 -2.28
CA GLN A 330 38.58 30.97 -0.92
C GLN A 330 40.10 31.06 -0.78
N SER A 331 40.59 31.73 0.27
CA SER A 331 42.02 31.77 0.63
C SER A 331 42.95 32.23 -0.50
N LEU A 332 42.58 33.32 -1.18
CA LEU A 332 43.30 33.85 -2.34
C LEU A 332 44.70 34.40 -1.99
N THR A 333 45.69 34.11 -2.85
CA THR A 333 47.01 34.76 -2.83
C THR A 333 46.91 36.23 -3.25
N LYS A 334 47.95 37.03 -2.94
CA LYS A 334 48.01 38.45 -3.32
C LYS A 334 47.81 38.65 -4.83
N ARG A 335 48.53 37.87 -5.64
CA ARG A 335 48.42 37.90 -7.11
C ARG A 335 47.02 37.54 -7.62
N GLN A 336 46.36 36.54 -7.02
CA GLN A 336 45.00 36.17 -7.43
C GLN A 336 43.99 37.28 -7.11
N ARG A 337 44.14 37.99 -5.99
CA ARG A 337 43.29 39.15 -5.66
C ARG A 337 43.50 40.30 -6.64
N GLU A 338 44.75 40.61 -6.99
CA GLU A 338 45.08 41.64 -7.98
C GLU A 338 44.36 41.36 -9.32
N LEU A 339 44.41 40.12 -9.80
CA LEU A 339 43.72 39.72 -11.04
C LEU A 339 42.20 39.84 -10.97
N LEU A 340 41.57 39.52 -9.84
CA LEU A 340 40.12 39.67 -9.68
C LEU A 340 39.70 41.15 -9.65
N VAL A 341 40.51 42.02 -9.03
CA VAL A 341 40.27 43.47 -9.03
C VAL A 341 40.43 44.05 -10.44
N GLU A 342 41.42 43.60 -11.21
CA GLU A 342 41.57 43.99 -12.61
C GLU A 342 40.39 43.53 -13.47
N PHE A 343 39.92 42.29 -13.27
CA PHE A 343 38.73 41.76 -13.94
C PHE A 343 37.47 42.56 -13.60
N GLU A 344 37.29 42.93 -12.33
CA GLU A 344 36.15 43.76 -11.90
C GLU A 344 36.16 45.15 -12.57
N LYS A 345 37.33 45.78 -12.69
CA LYS A 345 37.47 47.08 -13.39
C LYS A 345 37.10 47.00 -14.87
N LEU A 346 37.33 45.86 -15.51
CA LEU A 346 36.95 45.60 -16.91
C LEU A 346 35.50 45.13 -17.06
N SER A 347 34.85 44.75 -15.96
CA SER A 347 33.49 44.23 -15.97
C SER A 347 32.45 45.34 -16.13
N SER A 348 31.33 45.00 -16.77
CA SER A 348 30.20 45.92 -16.97
C SER A 348 28.89 45.27 -16.52
N THR A 349 27.77 45.97 -16.63
CA THR A 349 26.42 45.41 -16.39
C THR A 349 26.11 44.19 -17.28
N ALA A 350 26.75 44.08 -18.46
CA ALA A 350 26.64 42.90 -19.32
C ALA A 350 27.37 41.67 -18.76
N THR A 351 28.40 41.86 -17.93
CA THR A 351 29.17 40.80 -17.28
C THR A 351 28.40 40.17 -16.11
N HIS A 352 27.53 40.94 -15.45
CA HIS A 352 26.75 40.51 -14.29
C HIS A 352 25.26 40.88 -14.42
N PRO A 353 24.54 40.29 -15.41
CA PRO A 353 23.17 40.69 -15.73
C PRO A 353 22.18 40.40 -14.59
N GLU A 354 22.32 39.28 -13.86
CA GLU A 354 21.44 38.96 -12.74
C GLU A 354 21.61 39.93 -11.56
N SER A 355 22.86 40.28 -11.23
CA SER A 355 23.15 41.27 -10.18
C SER A 355 22.58 42.64 -10.55
N ALA A 356 22.89 43.13 -11.75
CA ALA A 356 22.39 44.40 -12.26
C ALA A 356 20.85 44.45 -12.29
N GLY A 357 20.20 43.39 -12.80
CA GLY A 357 18.75 43.30 -12.89
C GLY A 357 18.05 43.13 -11.53
N PHE A 358 18.68 42.49 -10.55
CA PHE A 358 18.15 42.41 -9.19
C PHE A 358 18.16 43.79 -8.51
N PHE A 359 19.29 44.50 -8.53
CA PHE A 359 19.39 45.83 -7.93
C PHE A 359 18.50 46.87 -8.63
N GLY A 360 18.27 46.74 -9.94
CA GLY A 360 17.27 47.52 -10.67
C GLY A 360 15.86 47.32 -10.10
N ARG A 361 15.40 46.07 -10.02
CA ARG A 361 14.07 45.72 -9.47
C ARG A 361 13.89 46.17 -8.02
N VAL A 362 14.94 46.07 -7.20
CA VAL A 362 14.91 46.53 -5.81
C VAL A 362 14.72 48.06 -5.74
N LYS A 363 15.43 48.82 -6.57
CA LYS A 363 15.25 50.28 -6.63
C LYS A 363 13.84 50.68 -7.07
N GLU A 364 13.25 49.99 -8.04
CA GLU A 364 11.85 50.21 -8.45
C GLU A 364 10.86 49.90 -7.31
N PHE A 365 11.08 48.79 -6.59
CA PHE A 365 10.22 48.39 -5.48
C PHE A 365 10.21 49.38 -4.31
N PHE A 366 11.38 49.91 -3.94
CA PHE A 366 11.49 50.93 -2.89
C PHE A 366 11.14 52.34 -3.39
N GLY A 367 11.37 52.65 -4.67
CA GLY A 367 10.94 53.90 -5.31
C GLY A 367 9.43 54.05 -5.36
N ASN A 368 8.70 52.97 -5.67
CA ASN A 368 7.22 52.95 -5.67
C ASN A 368 6.59 53.02 -4.27
N LYS A 369 7.35 52.77 -3.19
CA LYS A 369 6.89 52.95 -1.80
C LYS A 369 7.17 54.35 -1.23
N ALA A 370 7.96 55.17 -1.94
CA ALA A 370 8.37 56.50 -1.48
C ALA A 370 7.56 57.65 -2.11
N SER A 371 6.47 57.35 -2.81
CA SER A 371 5.54 58.37 -3.33
C SER A 371 4.21 58.25 -2.56
N PRO A 372 3.74 59.33 -1.89
CA PRO A 372 2.51 59.33 -1.09
C PRO A 372 1.23 59.15 -1.91
#